data_AF-A0A938ZX20-F1
#
_entry.id   AF-A0A938ZX20-F1
#
_cell.length_a   1.000
_cell.length_b   1.000
_cell.length_c   1.000
_cell.angle_alpha   90.00
_cell.angle_beta   90.00
_cell.angle_gamma   90.00
#
_symmetry.space_group_name_H-M   'P 1'
#
loop_
_entity.id
_entity.type
_entity.pdbx_description
1 polymer ?
#
loop_
_entity_poly.entity_id
_entity_poly.type
_entity_poly.pdbx_seq_one_letter_code
_entity_poly.pdbx_strand_id
1 'polypeptide(L)'
;MQLMAKPERTFGLIVGIEKYHETAWNVPGGGPADDALKFAHWLHQHGVPKENIRLCLSALEENHQLIGECGLTVEKATEQNISDIVTNFLSPKSGDLLYIFWAGHGWITSERERRLFCADANERNYQNLNFNSLLVYLASDKFQIRNHICIVDTCANFPLLLRGQSGELPGKTFFSGQPRKDSQQFVLLATREGETAKVNSENKTGYFSQAVREALAAANGNFPPNMKEVTEAVKQRFTSLDKKQLPTYFYSRSWDGDIEKSHFNPFDIPHNIPQSQARKFVGRDEQIEELHQKLQANDVVAITDVTGQGGVGKTELAIQYSEQYLGDYSGGCCWLNPQETDLGTQLLEFGISKKFFDFKIFESLQQFSPAGRVFYCWDNWQDGKVLLVFDDVKDWKQIQSYLPLQGSRFKVLITTRQNTGLTYPSLPLGELSPDAALELLTTLLGKDSVEKELEFAKRLCRFVDYVPIGLYQIAAQCREPGRVLC
;
A
#
# COMPACT_ATOMS: atom_id res chain seq x y z
N MET A 1 -8.45 9.52 20.74
CA MET A 1 -9.76 10.19 20.65
C MET A 1 -10.80 9.12 20.38
N GLN A 2 -11.78 9.01 21.26
CA GLN A 2 -12.85 8.02 21.18
C GLN A 2 -14.00 8.61 20.36
N LEU A 3 -14.45 7.90 19.33
CA LEU A 3 -15.68 8.24 18.61
C LEU A 3 -16.85 8.03 19.57
N MET A 4 -17.66 9.06 19.79
CA MET A 4 -18.92 8.94 20.55
C MET A 4 -20.08 9.00 19.57
N ALA A 5 -20.94 7.98 19.59
CA ALA A 5 -22.14 7.93 18.77
C ALA A 5 -23.29 7.33 19.56
N LYS A 6 -24.51 7.81 19.34
CA LYS A 6 -25.70 7.20 19.94
C LYS A 6 -26.12 5.96 19.14
N PRO A 7 -26.41 4.81 19.77
CA PRO A 7 -26.89 3.62 19.06
C PRO A 7 -28.11 3.90 18.17
N GLU A 8 -29.05 4.72 18.64
CA GLU A 8 -30.28 5.06 17.91
C GLU A 8 -30.03 5.91 16.65
N ARG A 9 -28.88 6.57 16.60
CA ARG A 9 -28.41 7.39 15.46
C ARG A 9 -27.32 6.70 14.64
N THR A 10 -27.10 5.41 14.89
CA THR A 10 -26.11 4.61 14.16
C THR A 10 -26.80 3.82 13.05
N PHE A 11 -26.14 3.73 11.90
CA PHE A 11 -26.56 2.93 10.75
C PHE A 11 -25.54 1.83 10.50
N GLY A 12 -26.01 0.66 10.06
CA GLY A 12 -25.17 -0.49 9.76
C GLY A 12 -25.29 -0.90 8.29
N LEU A 13 -24.16 -1.12 7.61
CA LEU A 13 -24.09 -1.87 6.35
C LEU A 13 -23.26 -3.13 6.61
N ILE A 14 -23.93 -4.28 6.68
CA ILE A 14 -23.34 -5.52 7.13
C ILE A 14 -23.44 -6.54 6.00
N VAL A 15 -22.30 -6.95 5.44
CA VAL A 15 -22.23 -7.74 4.22
C VAL A 15 -21.48 -9.05 4.49
N GLY A 16 -22.09 -10.18 4.13
CA GLY A 16 -21.52 -11.52 4.29
C GLY A 16 -21.80 -12.39 3.07
N ILE A 17 -20.75 -12.78 2.34
CA ILE A 17 -20.88 -13.46 1.05
C ILE A 17 -20.12 -14.79 1.07
N GLU A 18 -20.86 -15.88 0.92
CA GLU A 18 -20.37 -17.25 0.85
C GLU A 18 -20.63 -17.87 -0.52
N LYS A 19 -21.79 -17.54 -1.11
CA LYS A 19 -22.21 -18.02 -2.43
C LYS A 19 -22.02 -16.93 -3.47
N TYR A 20 -21.23 -17.23 -4.49
CA TYR A 20 -21.00 -16.39 -5.66
C TYR A 20 -21.67 -17.00 -6.90
N HIS A 21 -21.91 -16.17 -7.92
CA HIS A 21 -22.38 -16.65 -9.21
C HIS A 21 -21.32 -17.56 -9.85
N GLU A 22 -20.05 -17.19 -9.75
CA GLU A 22 -18.96 -18.15 -9.99
C GLU A 22 -18.85 -19.15 -8.84
N THR A 23 -19.33 -20.36 -9.08
CA THR A 23 -19.39 -21.40 -8.04
C THR A 23 -18.03 -21.81 -7.51
N ALA A 24 -16.96 -21.66 -8.31
CA ALA A 24 -15.59 -21.91 -7.88
C ALA A 24 -15.09 -20.91 -6.82
N TRP A 25 -15.77 -19.77 -6.66
CA TRP A 25 -15.47 -18.75 -5.66
C TRP A 25 -16.35 -18.88 -4.41
N ASN A 26 -17.15 -19.94 -4.29
CA ASN A 26 -17.87 -20.18 -3.05
C ASN A 26 -16.90 -20.40 -1.88
N VAL A 27 -17.29 -19.96 -0.69
CA VAL A 27 -16.48 -20.07 0.53
C VAL A 27 -17.07 -21.12 1.47
N PRO A 28 -16.88 -22.44 1.21
CA PRO A 28 -17.45 -23.51 2.03
C PRO A 28 -16.81 -23.52 3.42
N GLY A 29 -17.63 -23.70 4.46
CA GLY A 29 -17.16 -23.70 5.86
C GLY A 29 -16.55 -22.37 6.34
N GLY A 30 -16.65 -21.30 5.54
CA GLY A 30 -16.01 -20.01 5.79
C GLY A 30 -16.70 -19.14 6.82
N GLY A 31 -18.03 -19.19 6.88
CA GLY A 31 -18.83 -18.37 7.77
C GLY A 31 -18.98 -16.87 7.49
N PRO A 32 -18.62 -16.25 6.33
CA PRO A 32 -18.92 -14.84 6.09
C PRO A 32 -20.36 -14.43 6.39
N ALA A 33 -21.36 -15.26 6.06
CA ALA A 33 -22.75 -14.92 6.33
C ALA A 33 -23.08 -15.01 7.83
N ASP A 34 -22.53 -16.00 8.52
CA ASP A 34 -22.66 -16.17 9.97
C ASP A 34 -21.92 -15.07 10.75
N ASP A 35 -20.72 -14.67 10.32
CA ASP A 35 -19.98 -13.55 10.90
C ASP A 35 -20.75 -12.22 10.70
N ALA A 36 -21.25 -11.96 9.48
CA ALA A 36 -22.09 -10.80 9.22
C ALA A 36 -23.35 -10.79 10.12
N LEU A 37 -24.01 -11.94 10.29
CA LEU A 37 -25.12 -12.07 11.24
C LEU A 37 -24.68 -11.69 12.67
N LYS A 38 -23.55 -12.21 13.17
CA LYS A 38 -23.06 -11.89 14.52
C LYS A 38 -22.76 -10.41 14.71
N PHE A 39 -22.18 -9.73 13.71
CA PHE A 39 -21.96 -8.28 13.77
C PHE A 39 -23.28 -7.49 13.75
N ALA A 40 -24.25 -7.90 12.94
CA ALA A 40 -25.58 -7.28 12.91
C ALA A 40 -26.32 -7.44 14.25
N HIS A 41 -26.26 -8.63 14.86
CA HIS A 41 -26.82 -8.88 16.19
C HIS A 41 -26.10 -8.07 17.26
N TRP A 42 -24.78 -7.96 17.21
CA TRP A 42 -24.00 -7.15 18.15
C TRP A 42 -24.45 -5.68 18.10
N LEU A 43 -24.62 -5.09 16.91
CA LEU A 43 -25.17 -3.73 16.78
C LEU A 43 -26.56 -3.61 17.41
N HIS A 44 -27.45 -4.57 17.11
CA HIS A 44 -28.81 -4.54 17.63
C HIS A 44 -28.87 -4.68 19.16
N GLN A 45 -28.06 -5.57 19.74
CA GLN A 45 -27.94 -5.76 21.19
C GLN A 45 -27.44 -4.50 21.91
N HIS A 46 -26.67 -3.65 21.23
CA HIS A 46 -26.20 -2.38 21.75
C HIS A 46 -27.17 -1.21 21.50
N GLY A 47 -28.39 -1.49 21.02
CA GLY A 47 -29.45 -0.49 20.87
C GLY A 47 -29.57 0.12 19.47
N VAL A 48 -28.84 -0.39 18.47
CA VAL A 48 -29.03 0.07 17.08
C VAL A 48 -30.38 -0.45 16.55
N PRO A 49 -31.27 0.43 16.02
CA PRO A 49 -32.58 0.04 15.51
C PRO A 49 -32.47 -0.93 14.33
N LYS A 50 -33.38 -1.92 14.25
CA LYS A 50 -33.34 -2.95 13.19
C LYS A 50 -33.46 -2.32 11.80
N GLU A 51 -34.29 -1.30 11.67
CA GLU A 51 -34.50 -0.53 10.45
C GLU A 51 -33.28 0.27 9.98
N ASN A 52 -32.30 0.49 10.86
CA ASN A 52 -31.04 1.16 10.54
C ASN A 52 -29.94 0.17 10.13
N ILE A 53 -30.16 -1.13 10.29
CA ILE A 53 -29.21 -2.19 9.93
C ILE A 53 -29.61 -2.75 8.57
N ARG A 54 -28.75 -2.55 7.58
CA ARG A 54 -28.84 -3.15 6.24
C ARG A 54 -27.96 -4.38 6.20
N LEU A 55 -28.59 -5.56 6.26
CA LEU A 55 -27.91 -6.86 6.26
C LEU A 55 -28.00 -7.47 4.85
N CYS A 56 -26.87 -7.53 4.16
CA CYS A 56 -26.76 -8.07 2.82
C CYS A 56 -26.04 -9.42 2.86
N LEU A 57 -26.73 -10.50 2.53
CA LEU A 57 -26.17 -11.85 2.60
C LEU A 57 -26.24 -12.58 1.25
N SER A 58 -25.30 -13.50 1.07
CA SER A 58 -25.39 -14.57 0.07
C SER A 58 -24.83 -15.85 0.67
N ALA A 59 -25.67 -16.60 1.37
CA ALA A 59 -25.27 -17.77 2.12
C ALA A 59 -25.35 -19.08 1.33
N LEU A 60 -24.48 -20.02 1.69
CA LEU A 60 -24.62 -21.43 1.28
C LEU A 60 -25.80 -22.08 2.02
N GLU A 61 -26.31 -23.18 1.48
CA GLU A 61 -27.52 -23.87 2.00
C GLU A 61 -27.39 -24.24 3.48
N GLU A 62 -26.19 -24.59 3.93
CA GLU A 62 -25.90 -24.93 5.33
C GLU A 62 -26.21 -23.80 6.33
N ASN A 63 -26.22 -22.54 5.88
CA ASN A 63 -26.46 -21.36 6.74
C ASN A 63 -27.84 -20.72 6.53
N HIS A 64 -28.71 -21.32 5.69
CA HIS A 64 -30.05 -20.76 5.43
C HIS A 64 -30.96 -20.76 6.67
N GLN A 65 -30.80 -21.73 7.56
CA GLN A 65 -31.56 -21.78 8.80
C GLN A 65 -31.23 -20.57 9.72
N LEU A 66 -29.94 -20.23 9.85
CA LEU A 66 -29.49 -19.09 10.65
C LEU A 66 -30.08 -17.77 10.15
N ILE A 67 -30.24 -17.64 8.83
CA ILE A 67 -30.88 -16.47 8.21
C ILE A 67 -32.37 -16.41 8.55
N GLY A 68 -33.07 -17.55 8.49
CA GLY A 68 -34.51 -17.61 8.82
C GLY A 68 -34.82 -17.19 10.26
N GLU A 69 -33.88 -17.42 11.19
CA GLU A 69 -34.05 -17.17 12.62
C GLU A 69 -33.52 -15.78 13.07
N CYS A 70 -32.82 -15.03 12.21
CA CYS A 70 -32.09 -13.81 12.60
C CYS A 70 -32.97 -12.60 12.99
N GLY A 71 -34.25 -12.60 12.59
CA GLY A 71 -35.19 -11.52 12.93
C GLY A 71 -34.81 -10.12 12.40
N LEU A 72 -33.96 -10.06 11.37
CA LEU A 72 -33.56 -8.87 10.60
C LEU A 72 -33.98 -9.02 9.13
N THR A 73 -34.18 -7.91 8.43
CA THR A 73 -34.43 -7.93 6.99
C THR A 73 -33.12 -8.23 6.25
N VAL A 74 -33.11 -9.31 5.48
CA VAL A 74 -31.95 -9.74 4.70
C VAL A 74 -32.16 -9.41 3.22
N GLU A 75 -31.20 -8.71 2.64
CA GLU A 75 -31.14 -8.35 1.24
C GLU A 75 -30.06 -9.17 0.52
N LYS A 76 -30.18 -9.33 -0.81
CA LYS A 76 -29.13 -10.03 -1.58
C LYS A 76 -27.88 -9.15 -1.68
N ALA A 77 -26.71 -9.73 -1.44
CA ALA A 77 -25.42 -9.04 -1.52
C ALA A 77 -24.90 -8.86 -2.97
N THR A 78 -25.75 -8.39 -3.89
CA THR A 78 -25.34 -8.06 -5.26
C THR A 78 -24.75 -6.65 -5.32
N GLU A 79 -23.92 -6.37 -6.33
CA GLU A 79 -23.32 -5.04 -6.52
C GLU A 79 -24.40 -3.94 -6.59
N GLN A 80 -25.44 -4.17 -7.39
CA GLN A 80 -26.54 -3.21 -7.55
C GLN A 80 -27.25 -2.91 -6.22
N ASN A 81 -27.62 -3.94 -5.45
CA ASN A 81 -28.31 -3.76 -4.18
C ASN A 81 -27.45 -2.98 -3.18
N ILE A 82 -26.17 -3.35 -3.06
CA ILE A 82 -25.27 -2.67 -2.12
C ILE A 82 -25.02 -1.23 -2.56
N SER A 83 -24.84 -1.00 -3.86
CA SER A 83 -24.75 0.35 -4.43
C SER A 83 -25.98 1.18 -4.06
N ASP A 84 -27.19 0.65 -4.26
CA ASP A 84 -28.43 1.37 -3.97
C ASP A 84 -28.61 1.65 -2.47
N ILE A 85 -28.19 0.71 -1.60
CA ILE A 85 -28.17 0.95 -0.16
C ILE A 85 -27.23 2.11 0.18
N VAL A 86 -26.02 2.14 -0.39
CA VAL A 86 -25.05 3.21 -0.14
C VAL A 86 -25.56 4.56 -0.68
N THR A 87 -25.98 4.61 -1.94
CA THR A 87 -26.28 5.87 -2.64
C THR A 87 -27.68 6.41 -2.36
N ASN A 88 -28.68 5.54 -2.26
CA ASN A 88 -30.08 5.96 -2.16
C ASN A 88 -30.62 5.86 -0.74
N PHE A 89 -30.18 4.87 0.06
CA PHE A 89 -30.65 4.72 1.43
C PHE A 89 -29.76 5.44 2.45
N LEU A 90 -28.46 5.16 2.50
CA LEU A 90 -27.55 5.63 3.56
C LEU A 90 -27.07 7.07 3.34
N SER A 91 -26.70 7.42 2.11
CA SER A 91 -26.20 8.74 1.74
C SER A 91 -27.04 9.92 2.27
N PRO A 92 -28.39 9.92 2.14
CA PRO A 92 -29.21 11.03 2.65
C PRO A 92 -29.45 11.00 4.17
N LYS A 93 -28.99 9.98 4.91
CA LYS A 93 -29.30 9.83 6.35
C LYS A 93 -28.43 10.72 7.21
N SER A 94 -29.06 11.44 8.13
CA SER A 94 -28.36 12.11 9.22
C SER A 94 -28.20 11.16 10.40
N GLY A 95 -26.97 10.75 10.69
CA GLY A 95 -26.61 9.84 11.76
C GLY A 95 -25.30 10.24 12.44
N ASP A 96 -25.05 9.66 13.62
CA ASP A 96 -23.81 9.88 14.36
C ASP A 96 -22.69 8.97 13.86
N LEU A 97 -23.01 7.76 13.38
CA LEU A 97 -22.05 6.74 12.95
C LEU A 97 -22.61 5.85 11.84
N LEU A 98 -21.79 5.54 10.84
CA LEU A 98 -21.98 4.42 9.92
C LEU A 98 -21.00 3.30 10.29
N TYR A 99 -21.53 2.12 10.59
CA TYR A 99 -20.77 0.92 10.85
C TYR A 99 -20.84 0.01 9.62
N ILE A 100 -19.71 -0.26 8.99
CA ILE A 100 -19.59 -1.15 7.85
C ILE A 100 -18.83 -2.40 8.28
N PHE A 101 -19.44 -3.56 8.09
CA PHE A 101 -18.75 -4.85 8.17
C PHE A 101 -18.86 -5.54 6.81
N TRP A 102 -17.75 -6.07 6.31
CA TRP A 102 -17.71 -6.84 5.08
C TRP A 102 -16.89 -8.10 5.24
N ALA A 103 -17.47 -9.26 4.92
CA ALA A 103 -16.76 -10.53 4.83
C ALA A 103 -17.04 -11.24 3.50
N GLY A 104 -15.98 -11.73 2.86
CA GLY A 104 -16.05 -12.45 1.58
C GLY A 104 -14.74 -12.37 0.79
N HIS A 105 -14.83 -12.55 -0.53
CA HIS A 105 -13.69 -12.36 -1.42
C HIS A 105 -13.34 -10.88 -1.62
N GLY A 106 -12.04 -10.63 -1.72
CA GLY A 106 -11.50 -9.34 -2.09
C GLY A 106 -10.12 -9.51 -2.73
N TRP A 107 -9.78 -8.59 -3.62
CA TRP A 107 -8.48 -8.52 -4.29
C TRP A 107 -7.91 -7.11 -4.16
N ILE A 108 -6.63 -6.99 -4.46
CA ILE A 108 -5.97 -5.71 -4.67
C ILE A 108 -5.57 -5.56 -6.14
N THR A 109 -5.67 -4.35 -6.69
CA THR A 109 -5.21 -4.04 -8.06
C THR A 109 -3.72 -3.68 -8.09
N SER A 110 -3.15 -3.50 -9.28
CA SER A 110 -1.77 -3.00 -9.47
C SER A 110 -1.57 -1.59 -8.91
N GLU A 111 -2.63 -0.80 -8.87
CA GLU A 111 -2.70 0.56 -8.32
C GLU A 111 -2.99 0.53 -6.81
N ARG A 112 -2.87 -0.64 -6.17
CA ARG A 112 -3.06 -0.83 -4.72
C ARG A 112 -4.47 -0.47 -4.23
N GLU A 113 -5.46 -0.55 -5.11
CA GLU A 113 -6.85 -0.35 -4.74
C GLU A 113 -7.54 -1.67 -4.36
N ARG A 114 -8.38 -1.62 -3.34
CA ARG A 114 -9.11 -2.80 -2.83
C ARG A 114 -10.45 -2.97 -3.53
N ARG A 115 -10.73 -4.20 -3.92
CA ARG A 115 -11.94 -4.62 -4.64
C ARG A 115 -12.69 -5.61 -3.77
N LEU A 116 -13.92 -5.28 -3.40
CA LEU A 116 -14.77 -6.14 -2.55
C LEU A 116 -15.80 -6.83 -3.44
N PHE A 117 -15.65 -8.14 -3.63
CA PHE A 117 -16.45 -8.90 -4.60
C PHE A 117 -17.87 -9.13 -4.10
N CYS A 118 -18.83 -8.88 -4.98
CA CYS A 118 -20.26 -9.04 -4.71
C CYS A 118 -20.75 -10.45 -5.13
N ALA A 119 -21.91 -10.86 -4.63
CA ALA A 119 -22.45 -12.21 -4.87
C ALA A 119 -22.71 -12.52 -6.36
N ASP A 120 -22.95 -11.50 -7.18
CA ASP A 120 -23.21 -11.60 -8.62
C ASP A 120 -21.93 -11.60 -9.48
N ALA A 121 -20.76 -11.65 -8.85
CA ALA A 121 -19.48 -11.71 -9.54
C ALA A 121 -19.21 -13.07 -10.19
N ASN A 122 -18.59 -13.02 -11.38
CA ASN A 122 -18.06 -14.18 -12.08
C ASN A 122 -16.80 -13.82 -12.89
N GLU A 123 -16.20 -14.83 -13.53
CA GLU A 123 -14.97 -14.69 -14.34
C GLU A 123 -15.09 -13.74 -15.54
N ARG A 124 -16.30 -13.32 -15.93
CA ARG A 124 -16.53 -12.41 -17.05
C ARG A 124 -16.72 -10.96 -16.60
N ASN A 125 -17.45 -10.74 -15.50
CA ASN A 125 -17.87 -9.41 -15.08
C ASN A 125 -17.12 -8.87 -13.86
N TYR A 126 -16.52 -9.76 -13.05
CA TYR A 126 -15.85 -9.43 -11.80
C TYR A 126 -16.61 -8.45 -10.89
N GLN A 127 -17.95 -8.51 -10.82
CA GLN A 127 -18.74 -7.51 -10.08
C GLN A 127 -18.24 -7.29 -8.65
N ASN A 128 -17.86 -6.05 -8.34
CA ASN A 128 -17.24 -5.70 -7.08
C ASN A 128 -17.45 -4.20 -6.77
N LEU A 129 -17.18 -3.83 -5.52
CA LEU A 129 -17.04 -2.43 -5.12
C LEU A 129 -15.58 -2.01 -5.09
N ASN A 130 -15.27 -0.83 -5.62
CA ASN A 130 -14.02 -0.15 -5.35
C ASN A 130 -14.09 0.44 -3.93
N PHE A 131 -13.45 -0.23 -2.96
CA PHE A 131 -13.50 0.18 -1.55
C PHE A 131 -12.83 1.53 -1.31
N ASN A 132 -11.73 1.83 -2.02
CA ASN A 132 -11.06 3.11 -1.94
C ASN A 132 -12.01 4.24 -2.38
N SER A 133 -12.69 4.05 -3.51
CA SER A 133 -13.72 4.99 -4.00
C SER A 133 -14.87 5.16 -3.01
N LEU A 134 -15.33 4.08 -2.37
CA LEU A 134 -16.34 4.15 -1.31
C LEU A 134 -15.87 5.02 -0.14
N LEU A 135 -14.66 4.82 0.36
CA LEU A 135 -14.13 5.61 1.48
C LEU A 135 -14.05 7.11 1.15
N VAL A 136 -13.64 7.45 -0.08
CA VAL A 136 -13.62 8.85 -0.55
C VAL A 136 -15.03 9.43 -0.62
N TYR A 137 -16.00 8.65 -1.11
CA TYR A 137 -17.41 9.06 -1.15
C TYR A 137 -17.98 9.32 0.24
N LEU A 138 -17.75 8.41 1.20
CA LEU A 138 -18.16 8.56 2.60
C LEU A 138 -17.53 9.80 3.25
N ALA A 139 -16.30 10.17 2.86
CA ALA A 139 -15.62 11.36 3.37
C ALA A 139 -16.03 12.67 2.69
N SER A 140 -16.93 12.64 1.70
CA SER A 140 -17.33 13.83 0.92
C SER A 140 -18.63 14.47 1.41
N ASP A 141 -18.89 15.69 0.94
CA ASP A 141 -20.13 16.45 1.19
C ASP A 141 -21.41 15.77 0.63
N LYS A 142 -21.25 14.73 -0.21
CA LYS A 142 -22.33 13.92 -0.75
C LYS A 142 -22.87 12.87 0.23
N PHE A 143 -22.23 12.65 1.38
CA PHE A 143 -22.65 11.64 2.34
C PHE A 143 -22.89 12.29 3.71
N GLN A 144 -24.09 12.20 4.30
CA GLN A 144 -24.42 13.03 5.46
C GLN A 144 -23.80 12.57 6.79
N ILE A 145 -23.67 11.27 7.02
CA ILE A 145 -23.01 10.70 8.21
C ILE A 145 -21.51 11.04 8.16
N ARG A 146 -20.92 11.48 9.27
CA ARG A 146 -19.54 11.99 9.31
C ARG A 146 -18.54 11.00 9.90
N ASN A 147 -19.00 10.12 10.78
CA ASN A 147 -18.14 9.14 11.42
C ASN A 147 -18.38 7.76 10.82
N HIS A 148 -17.31 7.04 10.51
CA HIS A 148 -17.37 5.74 9.87
C HIS A 148 -16.43 4.76 10.57
N ILE A 149 -16.92 3.56 10.87
CA ILE A 149 -16.11 2.42 11.27
C ILE A 149 -16.28 1.36 10.19
N CYS A 150 -15.20 0.98 9.52
CA CYS A 150 -15.20 -0.04 8.48
C CYS A 150 -14.33 -1.22 8.93
N ILE A 151 -14.91 -2.41 9.00
CA ILE A 151 -14.21 -3.66 9.32
C ILE A 151 -14.34 -4.58 8.12
N VAL A 152 -13.21 -4.96 7.52
CA VAL A 152 -13.19 -5.70 6.25
C VAL A 152 -12.38 -6.98 6.40
N ASP A 153 -13.08 -8.11 6.39
CA ASP A 153 -12.53 -9.47 6.37
C ASP A 153 -12.49 -10.01 4.93
N THR A 154 -11.57 -9.49 4.15
CA THR A 154 -11.30 -9.96 2.78
C THR A 154 -9.81 -10.13 2.55
N CYS A 155 -9.46 -10.95 1.56
CA CYS A 155 -8.08 -11.05 1.09
C CYS A 155 -7.63 -9.73 0.44
N ALA A 156 -6.31 -9.56 0.33
CA ALA A 156 -5.68 -8.43 -0.37
C ALA A 156 -4.54 -8.92 -1.27
N ASN A 157 -4.70 -10.11 -1.83
CA ASN A 157 -3.76 -10.71 -2.75
C ASN A 157 -4.03 -10.24 -4.19
N PHE A 158 -2.98 -10.28 -5.02
CA PHE A 158 -3.09 -10.08 -6.45
C PHE A 158 -3.09 -11.45 -7.14
N PRO A 159 -4.22 -11.91 -7.72
CA PRO A 159 -4.32 -13.22 -8.36
C PRO A 159 -3.30 -13.42 -9.48
N LEU A 160 -2.72 -14.62 -9.56
CA LEU A 160 -1.80 -14.99 -10.66
C LEU A 160 -2.45 -14.88 -12.04
N LEU A 161 -3.77 -15.10 -12.14
CA LEU A 161 -4.53 -14.99 -13.39
C LEU A 161 -4.58 -13.57 -13.97
N LEU A 162 -4.38 -12.54 -13.13
CA LEU A 162 -4.30 -11.15 -13.55
C LEU A 162 -2.86 -10.72 -13.90
N ARG A 163 -1.84 -11.57 -13.69
CA ARG A 163 -0.46 -11.24 -14.09
C ARG A 163 -0.32 -11.30 -15.61
N GLY A 164 0.02 -10.17 -16.21
CA GLY A 164 0.27 -10.05 -17.65
C GLY A 164 -0.95 -9.65 -18.48
N GLN A 165 -2.12 -9.45 -17.86
CA GLN A 165 -3.24 -8.77 -18.52
C GLN A 165 -3.04 -7.26 -18.43
N SER A 166 -3.08 -6.57 -19.56
CA SER A 166 -3.06 -5.11 -19.63
C SER A 166 -4.47 -4.57 -19.40
N GLY A 167 -4.75 -4.03 -18.21
CA GLY A 167 -6.01 -3.35 -17.86
C GLY A 167 -6.30 -3.32 -16.36
N GLU A 168 -6.87 -2.22 -15.87
CA GLU A 168 -7.33 -2.10 -14.48
C GLU A 168 -8.53 -3.03 -14.24
N LEU A 169 -8.56 -3.74 -13.10
CA LEU A 169 -9.75 -4.45 -12.68
C LEU A 169 -10.84 -3.41 -12.33
N PRO A 170 -11.90 -3.28 -13.15
CA PRO A 170 -12.92 -2.27 -12.91
C PRO A 170 -13.69 -2.64 -11.63
N GLY A 171 -14.31 -1.64 -11.01
CA GLY A 171 -15.17 -1.84 -9.86
C GLY A 171 -16.20 -0.73 -9.78
N LYS A 172 -17.27 -0.94 -9.03
CA LYS A 172 -18.25 0.12 -8.79
C LYS A 172 -17.57 1.27 -8.06
N THR A 173 -17.45 2.40 -8.75
CA THR A 173 -16.97 3.66 -8.20
C THR A 173 -18.13 4.52 -7.75
N PHE A 174 -17.93 5.27 -6.68
CA PHE A 174 -18.89 6.21 -6.14
C PHE A 174 -18.45 7.64 -6.48
N PHE A 175 -19.39 8.43 -7.03
CA PHE A 175 -19.13 9.82 -7.36
C PHE A 175 -19.05 10.66 -6.08
N SER A 176 -17.83 11.00 -5.68
CA SER A 176 -17.56 11.85 -4.51
C SER A 176 -17.67 13.33 -4.87
N GLY A 177 -18.21 14.11 -3.93
CA GLY A 177 -18.21 15.57 -4.03
C GLY A 177 -16.97 16.16 -3.36
N GLN A 178 -17.11 17.33 -2.75
CA GLN A 178 -15.97 17.97 -2.09
C GLN A 178 -15.57 17.23 -0.82
N PRO A 179 -14.26 17.02 -0.56
CA PRO A 179 -13.79 16.41 0.67
C PRO A 179 -14.24 17.23 1.90
N ARG A 180 -14.66 16.55 2.96
CA ARG A 180 -15.00 17.20 4.23
C ARG A 180 -13.84 17.16 5.21
N LYS A 181 -13.65 18.27 5.94
CA LYS A 181 -12.63 18.39 6.98
C LYS A 181 -13.06 17.76 8.31
N ASP A 182 -14.36 17.58 8.54
CA ASP A 182 -14.93 17.07 9.78
C ASP A 182 -15.34 15.60 9.73
N SER A 183 -15.07 14.90 8.62
CA SER A 183 -15.29 13.47 8.49
C SER A 183 -14.22 12.68 9.25
N GLN A 184 -14.63 11.65 9.99
CA GLN A 184 -13.75 10.73 10.69
C GLN A 184 -13.97 9.31 10.19
N GLN A 185 -12.89 8.61 9.89
CA GLN A 185 -12.95 7.23 9.40
C GLN A 185 -11.95 6.38 10.18
N PHE A 186 -12.43 5.25 10.68
CA PHE A 186 -11.62 4.18 11.23
C PHE A 186 -11.79 2.95 10.34
N VAL A 187 -10.71 2.46 9.74
CA VAL A 187 -10.76 1.30 8.84
C VAL A 187 -9.87 0.22 9.40
N LEU A 188 -10.40 -0.98 9.64
CA LEU A 188 -9.68 -2.17 10.10
C LEU A 188 -9.79 -3.27 9.04
N LEU A 189 -8.64 -3.72 8.57
CA LEU A 189 -8.52 -4.68 7.47
C LEU A 189 -7.90 -5.97 7.98
N ALA A 190 -8.43 -7.10 7.54
CA ALA A 190 -7.96 -8.42 7.93
C ALA A 190 -6.52 -8.71 7.51
N THR A 191 -6.08 -8.17 6.38
CA THR A 191 -4.79 -8.49 5.76
C THR A 191 -4.02 -7.24 5.31
N ARG A 192 -2.70 -7.32 5.39
CA ARG A 192 -1.79 -6.44 4.62
C ARG A 192 -1.89 -6.77 3.14
N GLU A 193 -1.41 -5.86 2.30
CA GLU A 193 -1.33 -6.12 0.85
C GLU A 193 -0.47 -7.34 0.56
N GLY A 194 -0.88 -8.13 -0.43
CA GLY A 194 -0.24 -9.39 -0.79
C GLY A 194 -0.64 -10.59 0.07
N GLU A 195 -1.37 -10.39 1.17
CA GLU A 195 -1.77 -11.46 2.09
C GLU A 195 -3.21 -11.97 1.86
N THR A 196 -3.42 -13.23 2.25
CA THR A 196 -4.70 -13.94 2.19
C THR A 196 -5.34 -14.01 3.58
N ALA A 197 -6.64 -13.71 3.67
CA ALA A 197 -7.41 -13.85 4.90
C ALA A 197 -7.67 -15.34 5.19
N LYS A 198 -7.54 -15.77 6.44
CA LYS A 198 -7.63 -17.17 6.84
C LYS A 198 -8.92 -17.49 7.57
N VAL A 199 -9.46 -18.67 7.28
CA VAL A 199 -10.66 -19.24 7.89
C VAL A 199 -10.27 -20.21 9.01
N ASN A 200 -10.99 -20.17 10.12
CA ASN A 200 -11.01 -21.19 11.14
C ASN A 200 -12.09 -22.23 10.81
N SER A 201 -11.68 -23.36 10.24
CA SER A 201 -12.57 -24.43 9.78
C SER A 201 -13.30 -25.16 10.91
N GLU A 202 -12.75 -25.17 12.13
CA GLU A 202 -13.38 -25.83 13.29
C GLU A 202 -14.63 -25.06 13.75
N ASN A 203 -14.51 -23.73 13.77
CA ASN A 203 -15.57 -22.82 14.24
C ASN A 203 -16.38 -22.18 13.10
N LYS A 204 -16.11 -22.57 11.85
CA LYS A 204 -16.70 -22.01 10.62
C LYS A 204 -16.76 -20.47 10.62
N THR A 205 -15.62 -19.80 10.81
CA THR A 205 -15.54 -18.33 10.92
C THR A 205 -14.20 -17.81 10.41
N GLY A 206 -14.12 -16.55 9.99
CA GLY A 206 -12.83 -15.89 9.73
C GLY A 206 -12.03 -15.71 11.02
N TYR A 207 -10.72 -16.03 11.02
CA TYR A 207 -9.86 -15.79 12.20
C TYR A 207 -9.87 -14.32 12.62
N PHE A 208 -9.94 -13.41 11.62
CA PHE A 208 -9.99 -11.98 11.87
C PHE A 208 -11.35 -11.56 12.43
N SER A 209 -12.45 -11.94 11.78
CA SER A 209 -13.81 -11.68 12.29
C SER A 209 -13.99 -12.20 13.72
N GLN A 210 -13.52 -13.41 14.03
CA GLN A 210 -13.55 -13.96 15.38
C GLN A 210 -12.77 -13.09 16.38
N ALA A 211 -11.52 -12.74 16.07
CA ALA A 211 -10.69 -11.92 16.96
C ALA A 211 -11.30 -10.53 17.20
N VAL A 212 -11.88 -9.92 16.16
CA VAL A 212 -12.58 -8.63 16.29
C VAL A 212 -13.79 -8.78 17.22
N ARG A 213 -14.62 -9.82 17.05
CA ARG A 213 -15.78 -10.07 17.93
C ARG A 213 -15.35 -10.29 19.38
N GLU A 214 -14.31 -11.09 19.62
CA GLU A 214 -13.73 -11.31 20.95
C GLU A 214 -13.28 -9.99 21.59
N ALA A 215 -12.58 -9.15 20.83
CA ALA A 215 -12.12 -7.83 21.28
C ALA A 215 -13.27 -6.85 21.54
N LEU A 216 -14.30 -6.84 20.69
CA LEU A 216 -15.51 -6.02 20.88
C LEU A 216 -16.28 -6.44 22.13
N ALA A 217 -16.39 -7.75 22.40
CA ALA A 217 -17.07 -8.25 23.59
C ALA A 217 -16.30 -7.93 24.88
N ALA A 218 -14.97 -7.86 24.82
CA ALA A 218 -14.13 -7.50 25.96
C ALA A 218 -14.09 -5.98 26.23
N ALA A 219 -14.45 -5.15 25.25
CA ALA A 219 -14.45 -3.70 25.37
C ALA A 219 -15.66 -3.22 26.19
N ASN A 220 -15.45 -2.88 27.46
CA ASN A 220 -16.51 -2.43 28.36
C ASN A 220 -16.85 -0.93 28.22
N GLY A 221 -18.15 -0.62 28.29
CA GLY A 221 -18.67 0.66 28.82
C GLY A 221 -19.03 1.78 27.83
N ASN A 222 -18.62 1.72 26.55
CA ASN A 222 -18.90 2.80 25.58
C ASN A 222 -19.27 2.28 24.18
N PHE A 223 -20.18 2.98 23.49
CA PHE A 223 -20.57 2.72 22.11
C PHE A 223 -20.25 3.92 21.19
N PRO A 224 -19.57 3.71 20.04
CA PRO A 224 -18.76 2.52 19.73
C PRO A 224 -17.60 2.36 20.73
N PRO A 225 -17.06 1.14 20.89
CA PRO A 225 -15.88 0.92 21.73
C PRO A 225 -14.66 1.67 21.18
N ASN A 226 -13.63 1.83 22.00
CA ASN A 226 -12.37 2.41 21.55
C ASN A 226 -11.70 1.49 20.53
N MET A 227 -11.86 1.82 19.25
CA MET A 227 -11.40 0.96 18.16
C MET A 227 -9.87 0.79 18.12
N LYS A 228 -9.09 1.68 18.76
CA LYS A 228 -7.64 1.47 18.94
C LYS A 228 -7.37 0.30 19.89
N GLU A 229 -8.05 0.27 21.04
CA GLU A 229 -7.93 -0.83 22.01
C GLU A 229 -8.40 -2.16 21.42
N VAL A 230 -9.52 -2.13 20.70
CA VAL A 230 -10.03 -3.29 19.94
C VAL A 230 -8.95 -3.81 18.99
N THR A 231 -8.27 -2.91 18.28
CA THR A 231 -7.25 -3.29 17.29
C THR A 231 -6.00 -3.86 17.93
N GLU A 232 -5.53 -3.30 19.04
CA GLU A 232 -4.39 -3.85 19.76
C GLU A 232 -4.71 -5.23 20.34
N ALA A 233 -5.92 -5.45 20.86
CA ALA A 233 -6.38 -6.78 21.28
C ALA A 233 -6.43 -7.78 20.10
N VAL A 234 -6.90 -7.35 18.92
CA VAL A 234 -6.90 -8.19 17.71
C VAL A 234 -5.48 -8.56 17.29
N LYS A 235 -4.53 -7.60 17.27
CA LYS A 235 -3.13 -7.87 16.94
C LYS A 235 -2.50 -8.87 17.92
N GLN A 236 -2.70 -8.66 19.22
CA GLN A 236 -2.22 -9.57 20.26
C GLN A 236 -2.77 -10.99 20.08
N ARG A 237 -4.06 -11.11 19.75
CA ARG A 237 -4.69 -12.39 19.43
C ARG A 237 -4.01 -13.08 18.25
N PHE A 238 -3.70 -12.36 17.18
CA PHE A 238 -3.00 -12.91 16.01
C PHE A 238 -1.56 -13.32 16.30
N THR A 239 -0.83 -12.54 17.11
CA THR A 239 0.51 -12.91 17.58
C THR A 239 0.48 -14.22 18.37
N SER A 240 -0.55 -14.44 19.19
CA SER A 240 -0.71 -15.70 19.97
C SER A 240 -1.04 -16.93 19.11
N LEU A 241 -1.57 -16.73 17.90
CA LEU A 241 -2.02 -17.81 17.02
C LEU A 241 -0.97 -18.27 15.98
N ASP A 242 0.21 -17.63 15.95
CA ASP A 242 1.30 -17.85 15.00
C ASP A 242 0.83 -17.97 13.53
N LYS A 243 -0.03 -17.04 13.10
CA LYS A 243 -0.57 -17.03 11.73
C LYS A 243 0.16 -15.99 10.88
N LYS A 244 0.59 -16.40 9.67
CA LYS A 244 1.01 -15.49 8.59
C LYS A 244 -0.18 -14.70 8.00
N GLN A 245 -0.74 -13.77 8.76
CA GLN A 245 -1.74 -12.78 8.37
C GLN A 245 -1.66 -11.63 9.38
N LEU A 246 -1.54 -10.39 8.93
CA LEU A 246 -1.35 -9.23 9.80
C LEU A 246 -2.47 -8.20 9.61
N PRO A 247 -3.36 -8.01 10.61
CA PRO A 247 -4.37 -6.96 10.57
C PRO A 247 -3.76 -5.55 10.51
N THR A 248 -4.36 -4.65 9.74
CA THR A 248 -3.92 -3.24 9.61
C THR A 248 -5.08 -2.26 9.79
N TYR A 249 -4.80 -1.04 10.27
CA TYR A 249 -5.81 0.02 10.40
C TYR A 249 -5.27 1.41 10.07
N PHE A 250 -6.16 2.34 9.71
CA PHE A 250 -5.83 3.77 9.62
C PHE A 250 -6.97 4.67 10.12
N TYR A 251 -6.61 5.90 10.51
CA TYR A 251 -7.50 6.93 11.06
C TYR A 251 -7.31 8.25 10.30
N SER A 252 -8.40 8.87 9.81
CA SER A 252 -8.34 10.15 9.08
C SER A 252 -9.02 11.30 9.87
N ARG A 253 -8.29 12.40 10.14
CA ARG A 253 -8.81 13.72 10.54
C ARG A 253 -7.82 14.84 10.15
N SER A 254 -8.31 15.95 9.57
CA SER A 254 -7.59 17.22 9.31
C SER A 254 -8.40 18.39 9.89
N TRP A 255 -8.04 19.67 9.91
CA TRP A 255 -6.78 20.43 9.79
C TRP A 255 -6.96 21.48 10.91
N ASP A 256 -6.09 21.51 11.93
CA ASP A 256 -5.99 22.56 12.98
C ASP A 256 -6.54 22.23 14.38
N GLY A 257 -6.09 21.13 14.98
CA GLY A 257 -6.21 20.99 16.44
C GLY A 257 -5.75 19.65 17.01
N ASP A 258 -4.60 19.18 16.54
CA ASP A 258 -3.78 18.04 16.99
C ASP A 258 -4.44 16.68 17.26
N ILE A 259 -4.42 15.85 16.21
CA ILE A 259 -4.13 14.41 16.29
C ILE A 259 -3.07 14.11 15.22
N GLU A 260 -1.80 13.98 15.64
CA GLU A 260 -0.70 13.47 14.82
C GLU A 260 -0.57 11.95 14.94
N LYS A 261 -0.02 11.19 13.99
CA LYS A 261 0.20 11.33 12.53
C LYS A 261 0.63 9.93 12.05
N SER A 262 0.28 9.60 10.81
CA SER A 262 0.37 8.30 10.14
C SER A 262 -0.68 7.28 10.62
N HIS A 263 -1.53 6.73 9.77
CA HIS A 263 -1.39 6.55 8.34
C HIS A 263 -2.39 7.43 7.58
N PHE A 264 -1.85 8.40 6.81
CA PHE A 264 -2.34 8.67 5.44
C PHE A 264 -2.72 7.34 4.79
N ASN A 265 -3.64 7.28 3.81
CA ASN A 265 -3.78 6.05 3.00
C ASN A 265 -2.36 5.51 2.69
N PRO A 266 -1.91 4.38 3.30
CA PRO A 266 -0.49 4.00 3.30
C PRO A 266 -0.05 3.42 1.95
N PHE A 267 -0.89 3.57 0.92
CA PHE A 267 -0.73 2.90 -0.36
C PHE A 267 -0.38 3.83 -1.51
N ASP A 268 -0.35 5.15 -1.30
CA ASP A 268 0.31 6.08 -2.22
C ASP A 268 1.10 7.13 -1.43
N ILE A 269 2.25 6.73 -0.87
CA ILE A 269 3.32 7.73 -0.69
C ILE A 269 3.73 8.11 -2.11
N PRO A 270 3.42 9.31 -2.61
CA PRO A 270 3.51 9.55 -4.03
C PRO A 270 4.96 9.38 -4.47
N HIS A 271 5.18 8.45 -5.40
CA HIS A 271 6.53 8.15 -5.87
C HIS A 271 6.56 7.83 -7.36
N ASN A 272 7.73 8.02 -7.95
CA ASN A 272 8.10 7.58 -9.29
C ASN A 272 9.43 6.80 -9.24
N ILE A 273 9.69 6.11 -8.11
CA ILE A 273 10.84 5.21 -7.96
C ILE A 273 10.86 4.22 -9.15
N PRO A 274 11.96 4.13 -9.90
CA PRO A 274 12.09 3.18 -11.00
C PRO A 274 11.99 1.74 -10.49
N GLN A 275 11.46 0.84 -11.33
CA GLN A 275 11.51 -0.58 -11.02
C GLN A 275 12.97 -1.07 -10.97
N SER A 276 13.31 -1.83 -9.92
CA SER A 276 14.59 -2.53 -9.84
C SER A 276 14.81 -3.40 -11.07
N GLN A 277 15.99 -3.27 -11.68
CA GLN A 277 16.42 -4.14 -12.78
C GLN A 277 17.20 -5.36 -12.25
N ALA A 278 17.59 -5.35 -10.97
CA ALA A 278 18.29 -6.44 -10.35
C ALA A 278 17.33 -7.61 -10.07
N ARG A 279 17.63 -8.78 -10.64
CA ARG A 279 16.94 -10.03 -10.28
C ARG A 279 17.06 -10.37 -8.79
N LYS A 280 18.14 -9.94 -8.14
CA LYS A 280 18.37 -10.07 -6.71
C LYS A 280 19.38 -9.03 -6.25
N PHE A 281 19.09 -8.40 -5.12
CA PHE A 281 19.98 -7.49 -4.42
C PHE A 281 20.59 -8.23 -3.21
N VAL A 282 21.92 -8.20 -3.04
CA VAL A 282 22.63 -8.99 -2.01
C VAL A 282 23.78 -8.21 -1.38
N GLY A 283 24.09 -8.51 -0.13
CA GLY A 283 25.33 -8.08 0.55
C GLY A 283 25.49 -6.57 0.71
N ARG A 284 24.37 -5.84 0.83
CA ARG A 284 24.36 -4.38 0.93
C ARG A 284 23.61 -3.83 2.15
N ASP A 285 23.27 -4.68 3.11
CA ASP A 285 22.46 -4.30 4.27
C ASP A 285 23.16 -3.22 5.12
N GLU A 286 24.47 -3.36 5.34
CA GLU A 286 25.27 -2.37 6.06
C GLU A 286 25.30 -1.02 5.33
N GLN A 287 25.42 -1.04 3.99
CA GLN A 287 25.43 0.20 3.20
C GLN A 287 24.08 0.89 3.17
N ILE A 288 22.97 0.12 3.19
CA ILE A 288 21.62 0.69 3.33
C ILE A 288 21.46 1.38 4.69
N GLU A 289 21.89 0.73 5.77
CA GLU A 289 21.79 1.29 7.12
C GLU A 289 22.71 2.52 7.28
N GLU A 290 23.94 2.47 6.76
CA GLU A 290 24.84 3.62 6.75
C GLU A 290 24.26 4.79 5.94
N LEU A 291 23.65 4.50 4.78
CA LEU A 291 22.97 5.50 3.96
C LEU A 291 21.82 6.16 4.74
N HIS A 292 21.01 5.36 5.43
CA HIS A 292 19.92 5.84 6.26
C HIS A 292 20.43 6.80 7.33
N GLN A 293 21.43 6.41 8.10
CA GLN A 293 22.01 7.22 9.16
C GLN A 293 22.55 8.56 8.63
N LYS A 294 23.27 8.55 7.50
CA LYS A 294 23.76 9.78 6.87
C LYS A 294 22.61 10.69 6.42
N LEU A 295 21.54 10.14 5.83
CA LEU A 295 20.37 10.91 5.38
C LEU A 295 19.50 11.42 6.53
N GLN A 296 19.53 10.77 7.70
CA GLN A 296 18.90 11.32 8.91
C GLN A 296 19.70 12.49 9.46
N ALA A 297 21.03 12.38 9.46
CA ALA A 297 21.92 13.41 9.99
C ALA A 297 22.13 14.63 9.05
N ASN A 298 21.90 14.47 7.75
CA ASN A 298 22.20 15.49 6.74
C ASN A 298 21.04 15.67 5.77
N ASP A 299 20.95 16.83 5.11
CA ASP A 299 19.90 17.08 4.10
C ASP A 299 20.27 16.54 2.71
N VAL A 300 21.57 16.44 2.41
CA VAL A 300 22.07 15.98 1.12
C VAL A 300 23.14 14.92 1.36
N VAL A 301 23.01 13.77 0.71
CA VAL A 301 23.99 12.68 0.74
C VAL A 301 24.20 12.13 -0.67
N ALA A 302 25.45 11.86 -1.03
CA ALA A 302 25.79 11.28 -2.33
C ALA A 302 26.29 9.83 -2.21
N ILE A 303 25.75 8.92 -3.01
CA ILE A 303 26.35 7.60 -3.27
C ILE A 303 27.38 7.78 -4.38
N THR A 304 28.63 7.49 -4.06
CA THR A 304 29.78 7.71 -4.96
C THR A 304 30.42 6.39 -5.38
N ASP A 305 31.15 6.41 -6.48
CA ASP A 305 31.84 5.23 -7.01
C ASP A 305 33.30 5.22 -6.53
N VAL A 306 33.70 4.14 -5.85
CA VAL A 306 35.10 3.97 -5.42
C VAL A 306 35.98 3.48 -6.57
N THR A 307 35.43 2.69 -7.49
CA THR A 307 36.21 2.02 -8.55
C THR A 307 36.34 2.88 -9.80
N GLY A 308 35.39 3.80 -10.02
CA GLY A 308 35.32 4.64 -11.22
C GLY A 308 34.88 3.88 -12.49
N GLN A 309 34.67 2.57 -12.40
CA GLN A 309 34.34 1.70 -13.53
C GLN A 309 32.85 1.69 -13.87
N GLY A 310 31.99 2.15 -12.93
CA GLY A 310 30.53 2.01 -13.05
C GLY A 310 30.07 0.57 -12.79
N GLY A 311 28.75 0.38 -12.61
CA GLY A 311 28.18 -0.96 -12.43
C GLY A 311 28.27 -1.56 -11.01
N VAL A 312 28.81 -0.83 -10.04
CA VAL A 312 28.86 -1.23 -8.60
C VAL A 312 27.49 -1.25 -7.90
N GLY A 313 26.44 -0.74 -8.56
CA GLY A 313 25.06 -0.76 -8.06
C GLY A 313 24.58 0.48 -7.32
N LYS A 314 25.11 1.68 -7.60
CA LYS A 314 24.70 2.94 -6.92
C LYS A 314 23.21 3.26 -7.09
N THR A 315 22.74 3.23 -8.33
CA THR A 315 21.33 3.41 -8.69
C THR A 315 20.45 2.36 -8.02
N GLU A 316 20.87 1.09 -8.05
CA GLU A 316 20.15 0.01 -7.40
C GLU A 316 20.09 0.20 -5.88
N LEU A 317 21.20 0.57 -5.23
CA LEU A 317 21.22 0.89 -3.79
C LEU A 317 20.27 2.04 -3.45
N ALA A 318 20.19 3.08 -4.30
CA ALA A 318 19.24 4.17 -4.13
C ALA A 318 17.77 3.72 -4.31
N ILE A 319 17.48 2.83 -5.27
CA ILE A 319 16.15 2.23 -5.44
C ILE A 319 15.76 1.46 -4.17
N GLN A 320 16.60 0.52 -3.74
CA GLN A 320 16.34 -0.33 -2.58
C GLN A 320 16.16 0.49 -1.30
N TYR A 321 16.99 1.51 -1.09
CA TYR A 321 16.82 2.45 0.02
C TYR A 321 15.48 3.20 -0.06
N SER A 322 15.14 3.73 -1.23
CA SER A 322 13.92 4.51 -1.43
C SER A 322 12.67 3.65 -1.24
N GLU A 323 12.68 2.39 -1.67
CA GLU A 323 11.59 1.43 -1.45
C GLU A 323 11.49 1.02 0.03
N GLN A 324 12.62 0.67 0.67
CA GLN A 324 12.67 0.21 2.05
C GLN A 324 12.23 1.28 3.05
N TYR A 325 12.67 2.52 2.85
CA TYR A 325 12.37 3.64 3.76
C TYR A 325 11.31 4.59 3.20
N LEU A 326 10.54 4.18 2.17
CA LEU A 326 9.49 5.00 1.58
C LEU A 326 8.53 5.56 2.65
N GLY A 327 8.22 4.74 3.65
CA GLY A 327 7.38 5.09 4.81
C GLY A 327 7.84 6.32 5.60
N ASP A 328 9.14 6.63 5.60
CA ASP A 328 9.70 7.77 6.33
C ASP A 328 9.50 9.09 5.59
N TYR A 329 9.14 9.02 4.30
CA TYR A 329 9.01 10.16 3.41
C TYR A 329 7.55 10.41 3.05
N SER A 330 6.75 10.80 4.06
CA SER A 330 5.31 11.00 3.91
C SER A 330 4.90 12.05 2.84
N GLY A 331 5.83 12.94 2.47
CA GLY A 331 5.66 13.94 1.41
C GLY A 331 6.04 13.43 0.01
N GLY A 332 6.39 12.15 -0.12
CA GLY A 332 6.68 11.49 -1.39
C GLY A 332 8.16 11.26 -1.67
N CYS A 333 8.42 10.43 -2.69
CA CYS A 333 9.75 10.16 -3.23
C CYS A 333 9.81 10.53 -4.72
N CYS A 334 10.47 11.63 -5.06
CA CYS A 334 10.62 12.09 -6.44
C CYS A 334 12.00 11.72 -6.98
N TRP A 335 12.01 10.81 -7.95
CA TRP A 335 13.15 10.39 -8.73
C TRP A 335 13.33 11.29 -9.94
N LEU A 336 14.55 11.81 -10.11
CA LEU A 336 14.92 12.78 -11.12
C LEU A 336 16.20 12.31 -11.81
N ASN A 337 16.23 12.43 -13.13
CA ASN A 337 17.39 12.07 -13.93
C ASN A 337 17.80 13.26 -14.81
N PRO A 338 18.90 13.98 -14.51
CA PRO A 338 19.35 15.12 -15.29
C PRO A 338 19.83 14.75 -16.71
N GLN A 339 19.93 13.46 -17.03
CA GLN A 339 20.29 12.99 -18.38
C GLN A 339 19.08 12.79 -19.30
N GLU A 340 17.85 12.81 -18.77
CA GLU A 340 16.62 12.57 -19.55
C GLU A 340 16.03 13.87 -20.10
N THR A 341 15.56 14.75 -19.21
CA THR A 341 14.91 16.04 -19.55
C THR A 341 15.27 17.13 -18.53
N ASP A 342 14.82 18.37 -18.71
CA ASP A 342 15.01 19.45 -17.73
C ASP A 342 14.43 19.05 -16.36
N LEU A 343 15.22 19.18 -15.29
CA LEU A 343 14.83 18.83 -13.92
C LEU A 343 13.60 19.63 -13.45
N GLY A 344 13.47 20.88 -13.89
CA GLY A 344 12.30 21.72 -13.58
C GLY A 344 11.02 21.15 -14.18
N THR A 345 11.08 20.63 -15.41
CA THR A 345 9.98 19.92 -16.06
C THR A 345 9.63 18.63 -15.32
N GLN A 346 10.63 17.80 -14.97
CA GLN A 346 10.39 16.55 -14.22
C GLN A 346 9.72 16.80 -12.87
N LEU A 347 10.14 17.84 -12.13
CA LEU A 347 9.52 18.24 -10.87
C LEU A 347 8.05 18.65 -11.04
N LEU A 348 7.75 19.41 -12.10
CA LEU A 348 6.38 19.83 -12.42
C LEU A 348 5.51 18.65 -12.84
N GLU A 349 5.99 17.79 -13.74
CA GLU A 349 5.29 16.59 -14.18
C GLU A 349 5.02 15.63 -13.03
N PHE A 350 5.98 15.47 -12.12
CA PHE A 350 5.78 14.69 -10.90
C PHE A 350 4.65 15.31 -10.05
N GLY A 351 4.72 16.60 -9.73
CA GLY A 351 3.70 17.24 -8.93
C GLY A 351 2.31 17.25 -9.59
N ILE A 352 2.21 17.39 -10.90
CA ILE A 352 0.94 17.31 -11.64
C ILE A 352 0.40 15.87 -11.63
N SER A 353 1.24 14.88 -11.97
CA SER A 353 0.83 13.47 -12.02
C SER A 353 0.39 12.95 -10.65
N LYS A 354 0.99 13.46 -9.57
CA LYS A 354 0.66 13.13 -8.19
C LYS A 354 -0.38 14.10 -7.57
N LYS A 355 -0.93 15.01 -8.37
CA LYS A 355 -1.99 15.97 -8.01
C LYS A 355 -1.61 16.95 -6.89
N PHE A 356 -0.34 17.28 -6.77
CA PHE A 356 0.16 18.37 -5.91
C PHE A 356 -0.18 19.72 -6.52
N PHE A 357 -0.16 19.80 -7.86
CA PHE A 357 -0.42 21.02 -8.62
C PHE A 357 -1.61 20.83 -9.57
N ASP A 358 -2.40 21.87 -9.81
CA ASP A 358 -3.47 21.84 -10.82
C ASP A 358 -2.85 21.80 -12.23
N PHE A 359 -3.37 20.95 -13.12
CA PHE A 359 -2.92 20.84 -14.50
C PHE A 359 -2.91 22.19 -15.24
N LYS A 360 -3.85 23.10 -14.92
CA LYS A 360 -3.93 24.45 -15.50
C LYS A 360 -2.71 25.32 -15.18
N ILE A 361 -1.96 24.97 -14.15
CA ILE A 361 -0.74 25.65 -13.75
C ILE A 361 0.41 25.32 -14.71
N PHE A 362 0.41 24.15 -15.36
CA PHE A 362 1.46 23.76 -16.31
C PHE A 362 1.61 24.76 -17.47
N GLU A 363 0.50 25.13 -18.12
CA GLU A 363 0.50 26.10 -19.23
C GLU A 363 0.92 27.50 -18.78
N SER A 364 0.55 27.89 -17.56
CA SER A 364 0.90 29.19 -16.99
C SER A 364 2.37 29.27 -16.55
N LEU A 365 2.92 28.16 -16.04
CA LEU A 365 4.30 28.09 -15.55
C LEU A 365 5.35 28.00 -16.67
N GLN A 366 4.96 27.65 -17.89
CA GLN A 366 5.87 27.73 -19.05
C GLN A 366 6.37 29.17 -19.30
N GLN A 367 5.64 30.19 -18.81
CA GLN A 367 6.02 31.60 -18.92
C GLN A 367 7.03 32.04 -17.84
N PHE A 368 7.23 31.25 -16.79
CA PHE A 368 8.20 31.53 -15.73
C PHE A 368 9.60 31.05 -16.12
N SER A 369 10.62 31.70 -15.54
CA SER A 369 12.00 31.24 -15.65
C SER A 369 12.17 29.83 -15.05
N PRO A 370 13.16 29.03 -15.47
CA PRO A 370 13.42 27.71 -14.88
C PRO A 370 13.54 27.74 -13.36
N ALA A 371 14.19 28.77 -12.81
CA ALA A 371 14.29 28.98 -11.36
C ALA A 371 12.92 29.27 -10.71
N GLY A 372 12.06 30.05 -11.37
CA GLY A 372 10.69 30.32 -10.89
C GLY A 372 9.82 29.07 -10.84
N ARG A 373 9.96 28.15 -11.81
CA ARG A 373 9.25 26.86 -11.83
C ARG A 373 9.67 25.97 -10.66
N VAL A 374 10.98 25.88 -10.41
CA VAL A 374 11.55 25.11 -9.30
C VAL A 374 11.11 25.68 -7.95
N PHE A 375 11.15 27.00 -7.79
CA PHE A 375 10.69 27.65 -6.56
C PHE A 375 9.21 27.37 -6.29
N TYR A 376 8.37 27.47 -7.32
CA TYR A 376 6.96 27.10 -7.23
C TYR A 376 6.78 25.66 -6.73
N CYS A 377 7.53 24.70 -7.31
CA CYS A 377 7.48 23.30 -6.88
C CYS A 377 7.77 23.14 -5.39
N TRP A 378 8.79 23.80 -4.85
CA TRP A 378 9.15 23.69 -3.43
C TRP A 378 8.11 24.30 -2.49
N ASP A 379 7.55 25.45 -2.87
CA ASP A 379 6.57 26.18 -2.07
C ASP A 379 5.21 25.48 -2.05
N ASN A 380 4.85 24.77 -3.13
CA ASN A 380 3.52 24.17 -3.31
C ASN A 380 3.52 22.63 -3.16
N TRP A 381 4.66 22.01 -2.89
CA TRP A 381 4.74 20.57 -2.71
C TRP A 381 3.85 20.12 -1.55
N GLN A 382 3.21 18.96 -1.63
CA GLN A 382 2.38 18.44 -0.54
C GLN A 382 3.15 18.34 0.79
N ASP A 383 2.49 18.41 1.94
CA ASP A 383 3.15 18.35 3.25
C ASP A 383 3.88 17.02 3.53
N GLY A 384 4.84 17.03 4.46
CA GLY A 384 5.57 15.85 4.93
C GLY A 384 7.05 15.83 4.55
N LYS A 385 7.78 14.81 5.03
CA LYS A 385 9.20 14.63 4.68
C LYS A 385 9.30 14.10 3.26
N VAL A 386 10.19 14.65 2.44
CA VAL A 386 10.30 14.30 1.00
C VAL A 386 11.68 13.71 0.74
N LEU A 387 11.75 12.65 -0.07
CA LEU A 387 13.01 12.17 -0.65
C LEU A 387 13.08 12.63 -2.11
N LEU A 388 14.11 13.39 -2.45
CA LEU A 388 14.49 13.71 -3.82
C LEU A 388 15.68 12.83 -4.19
N VAL A 389 15.56 12.04 -5.25
CA VAL A 389 16.67 11.24 -5.77
C VAL A 389 17.12 11.83 -7.08
N PHE A 390 18.36 12.32 -7.15
CA PHE A 390 19.01 12.73 -8.39
C PHE A 390 19.94 11.60 -8.85
N ASP A 391 19.49 10.82 -9.83
CA ASP A 391 20.22 9.66 -10.34
C ASP A 391 21.12 10.03 -11.53
N ASP A 392 22.25 9.33 -11.69
CA ASP A 392 23.25 9.53 -12.75
C ASP A 392 23.72 10.99 -12.94
N VAL A 393 24.03 11.66 -11.81
CA VAL A 393 24.59 13.03 -11.83
C VAL A 393 26.05 12.98 -12.29
N LYS A 394 26.34 13.62 -13.43
CA LYS A 394 27.70 13.70 -13.99
C LYS A 394 28.50 14.90 -13.50
N ASP A 395 27.82 16.00 -13.22
CA ASP A 395 28.40 17.24 -12.69
C ASP A 395 27.43 17.90 -11.71
N TRP A 396 27.94 18.33 -10.56
CA TRP A 396 27.23 19.12 -9.56
C TRP A 396 26.47 20.32 -10.14
N LYS A 397 27.06 20.99 -11.14
CA LYS A 397 26.44 22.16 -11.78
C LYS A 397 25.09 21.86 -12.43
N GLN A 398 24.80 20.59 -12.75
CA GLN A 398 23.53 20.16 -13.33
C GLN A 398 22.37 20.26 -12.33
N ILE A 399 22.64 20.07 -11.03
CA ILE A 399 21.58 19.97 -10.01
C ILE A 399 21.56 21.16 -9.05
N GLN A 400 22.64 21.91 -8.91
CA GLN A 400 22.78 22.96 -7.87
C GLN A 400 21.64 23.98 -7.83
N SER A 401 21.08 24.37 -8.99
CA SER A 401 19.97 25.33 -9.10
C SER A 401 18.60 24.70 -8.81
N TYR A 402 18.54 23.38 -8.68
CA TYR A 402 17.33 22.58 -8.46
C TYR A 402 17.29 21.99 -7.05
N LEU A 403 18.19 22.40 -6.16
CA LEU A 403 18.18 21.89 -4.79
C LEU A 403 17.22 22.69 -3.91
N PRO A 404 16.53 22.03 -2.97
CA PRO A 404 15.75 22.71 -1.96
C PRO A 404 16.67 23.47 -0.99
N LEU A 405 16.09 24.42 -0.26
CA LEU A 405 16.82 25.17 0.78
C LEU A 405 17.27 24.22 1.91
N GLN A 406 18.44 24.50 2.49
CA GLN A 406 18.96 23.76 3.65
C GLN A 406 18.04 23.90 4.88
N GLY A 407 17.98 22.86 5.71
CA GLY A 407 17.15 22.80 6.90
C GLY A 407 15.66 22.61 6.62
N SER A 408 15.30 22.27 5.37
CA SER A 408 13.92 22.01 4.97
C SER A 408 13.51 20.56 5.20
N ARG A 409 12.23 20.24 4.91
CA ARG A 409 11.67 18.88 4.98
C ARG A 409 12.15 17.94 3.87
N PHE A 410 12.97 18.43 2.94
CA PHE A 410 13.47 17.66 1.80
C PHE A 410 14.82 17.03 2.14
N LYS A 411 14.92 15.73 1.90
CA LYS A 411 16.17 14.99 1.88
C LYS A 411 16.55 14.70 0.44
N VAL A 412 17.83 14.83 0.12
CA VAL A 412 18.37 14.69 -1.22
C VAL A 412 19.36 13.55 -1.24
N LEU A 413 19.08 12.54 -2.07
CA LEU A 413 19.98 11.45 -2.39
C LEU A 413 20.51 11.64 -3.80
N ILE A 414 21.83 11.56 -3.97
CA ILE A 414 22.47 11.72 -5.28
C ILE A 414 23.20 10.43 -5.62
N THR A 415 23.09 9.93 -6.85
CA THR A 415 24.01 8.92 -7.36
C THR A 415 24.97 9.57 -8.35
N THR A 416 26.28 9.34 -8.19
CA THR A 416 27.28 9.94 -9.06
C THR A 416 28.54 9.09 -9.16
N ARG A 417 29.24 9.21 -10.29
CA ARG A 417 30.59 8.64 -10.45
C ARG A 417 31.68 9.56 -9.91
N GLN A 418 31.36 10.82 -9.59
CA GLN A 418 32.31 11.74 -8.98
C GLN A 418 32.55 11.36 -7.51
N ASN A 419 33.80 11.18 -7.13
CA ASN A 419 34.20 10.82 -5.77
C ASN A 419 35.08 11.89 -5.08
N THR A 420 35.35 13.01 -5.75
CA THR A 420 36.14 14.14 -5.24
C THR A 420 35.43 15.47 -5.49
N GLY A 421 35.64 16.46 -4.62
CA GLY A 421 35.09 17.81 -4.82
C GLY A 421 33.63 17.98 -4.42
N LEU A 422 33.06 17.00 -3.70
CA LEU A 422 31.71 17.09 -3.14
C LEU A 422 31.72 17.91 -1.86
N THR A 423 30.79 18.85 -1.74
CA THR A 423 30.60 19.68 -0.53
C THR A 423 29.79 18.95 0.56
N TYR A 424 29.23 17.77 0.25
CA TYR A 424 28.29 17.03 1.10
C TYR A 424 28.85 15.66 1.48
N PRO A 425 28.35 15.07 2.58
CA PRO A 425 28.71 13.71 2.95
C PRO A 425 28.43 12.71 1.83
N SER A 426 29.35 11.76 1.66
CA SER A 426 29.19 10.69 0.69
C SER A 426 29.19 9.31 1.35
N LEU A 427 28.55 8.37 0.67
CA LEU A 427 28.68 6.94 0.86
C LEU A 427 29.51 6.38 -0.32
N PRO A 428 30.80 6.08 -0.11
CA PRO A 428 31.61 5.42 -1.13
C PRO A 428 31.14 3.97 -1.31
N LEU A 429 30.60 3.65 -2.49
CA LEU A 429 30.16 2.29 -2.82
C LEU A 429 31.24 1.57 -3.66
N GLY A 430 31.78 0.51 -3.09
CA GLY A 430 32.75 -0.37 -3.74
C GLY A 430 32.12 -1.65 -4.30
N GLU A 431 32.96 -2.65 -4.53
CA GLU A 431 32.59 -3.98 -5.03
C GLU A 431 31.74 -4.76 -4.00
N LEU A 432 31.20 -5.93 -4.39
CA LEU A 432 30.58 -6.85 -3.44
C LEU A 432 31.65 -7.62 -2.66
N SER A 433 31.29 -8.10 -1.46
CA SER A 433 32.13 -9.08 -0.78
C SER A 433 32.21 -10.39 -1.60
N PRO A 434 33.27 -11.19 -1.47
CA PRO A 434 33.38 -12.47 -2.17
C PRO A 434 32.17 -13.38 -1.97
N ASP A 435 31.61 -13.41 -0.75
CA ASP A 435 30.45 -14.23 -0.43
C ASP A 435 29.17 -13.69 -1.08
N ALA A 436 28.96 -12.37 -1.06
CA ALA A 436 27.80 -11.74 -1.71
C ALA A 436 27.87 -11.87 -3.24
N ALA A 437 29.06 -11.74 -3.82
CA ALA A 437 29.28 -11.95 -5.26
C ALA A 437 28.96 -13.39 -5.67
N LEU A 438 29.42 -14.37 -4.87
CA LEU A 438 29.10 -15.77 -5.09
C LEU A 438 27.61 -16.03 -4.94
N GLU A 439 26.95 -15.47 -3.93
CA GLU A 439 25.51 -15.60 -3.73
C GLU A 439 24.71 -15.05 -4.92
N LEU A 440 25.11 -13.89 -5.45
CA LEU A 440 24.51 -13.31 -6.65
C LEU A 440 24.70 -14.26 -7.84
N LEU A 441 25.91 -14.74 -8.08
CA LEU A 441 26.20 -15.66 -9.18
C LEU A 441 25.40 -16.98 -9.07
N THR A 442 25.31 -17.56 -7.86
CA THR A 442 24.49 -18.74 -7.57
C THR A 442 23.01 -18.49 -7.89
N THR A 443 22.49 -17.31 -7.56
CA THR A 443 21.12 -16.93 -7.90
C THR A 443 20.94 -16.83 -9.42
N LEU A 444 21.93 -16.30 -10.13
CA LEU A 444 21.88 -16.13 -11.58
C LEU A 444 22.10 -17.43 -12.36
N LEU A 445 22.82 -18.43 -11.84
CA LEU A 445 23.12 -19.66 -12.57
C LEU A 445 22.39 -20.91 -12.05
N GLY A 446 21.78 -20.80 -10.87
CA GLY A 446 21.17 -21.92 -10.15
C GLY A 446 22.17 -22.59 -9.21
N LYS A 447 21.65 -23.05 -8.07
CA LYS A 447 22.44 -23.63 -6.98
C LYS A 447 23.24 -24.85 -7.42
N ASP A 448 22.58 -25.80 -8.08
CA ASP A 448 23.20 -27.06 -8.51
C ASP A 448 24.35 -26.86 -9.49
N SER A 449 24.28 -25.84 -10.36
CA SER A 449 25.31 -25.52 -11.33
C SER A 449 26.57 -24.97 -10.65
N VAL A 450 26.40 -24.07 -9.68
CA VAL A 450 27.52 -23.44 -8.96
C VAL A 450 28.15 -24.40 -7.97
N GLU A 451 27.38 -25.25 -7.29
CA GLU A 451 27.92 -26.22 -6.31
C GLU A 451 28.81 -27.28 -6.97
N LYS A 452 28.49 -27.70 -8.20
CA LYS A 452 29.33 -28.66 -8.96
C LYS A 452 30.71 -28.10 -9.31
N GLU A 453 30.82 -26.79 -9.50
CA GLU A 453 32.04 -26.11 -9.94
C GLU A 453 32.39 -24.89 -9.06
N LEU A 454 32.29 -25.05 -7.74
CA LEU A 454 32.39 -23.94 -6.79
C LEU A 454 33.69 -23.12 -6.92
N GLU A 455 34.83 -23.79 -7.08
CA GLU A 455 36.13 -23.11 -7.23
C GLU A 455 36.25 -22.36 -8.55
N PHE A 456 35.54 -22.78 -9.59
CA PHE A 456 35.47 -22.05 -10.86
C PHE A 456 34.54 -20.83 -10.72
N ALA A 457 33.38 -20.98 -10.08
CA ALA A 457 32.47 -19.88 -9.79
C ALA A 457 33.15 -18.78 -8.95
N LYS A 458 33.96 -19.13 -7.94
CA LYS A 458 34.77 -18.17 -7.18
C LYS A 458 35.80 -17.45 -8.06
N ARG A 459 36.44 -18.14 -9.01
CA ARG A 459 37.36 -17.52 -9.98
C ARG A 459 36.63 -16.55 -10.91
N LEU A 460 35.43 -16.90 -11.38
CA LEU A 460 34.60 -15.99 -12.18
C LEU A 460 34.25 -14.72 -11.40
N CYS A 461 33.87 -14.85 -10.12
CA CYS A 461 33.59 -13.69 -9.28
C CYS A 461 34.81 -12.77 -9.16
N ARG A 462 36.00 -13.34 -8.97
CA ARG A 462 37.27 -12.59 -8.95
C ARG A 462 37.61 -11.96 -10.30
N PHE A 463 37.33 -12.66 -11.40
CA PHE A 463 37.64 -12.20 -12.76
C PHE A 463 36.87 -10.93 -13.14
N VAL A 464 35.68 -10.72 -12.56
CA VAL A 464 34.88 -9.49 -12.76
C VAL A 464 35.01 -8.51 -11.60
N ASP A 465 36.09 -8.63 -10.82
CA ASP A 465 36.38 -7.77 -9.67
C ASP A 465 35.18 -7.64 -8.71
N TYR A 466 34.40 -8.72 -8.56
CA TYR A 466 33.20 -8.75 -7.70
C TYR A 466 32.17 -7.64 -7.99
N VAL A 467 32.20 -7.04 -9.19
CA VAL A 467 31.26 -5.99 -9.60
C VAL A 467 29.95 -6.63 -10.07
N PRO A 468 28.78 -6.19 -9.55
CA PRO A 468 27.47 -6.75 -9.91
C PRO A 468 27.24 -6.84 -11.43
N ILE A 469 27.52 -5.77 -12.19
CA ILE A 469 27.28 -5.78 -13.64
C ILE A 469 28.08 -6.87 -14.36
N GLY A 470 29.33 -7.12 -13.94
CA GLY A 470 30.18 -8.15 -14.52
C GLY A 470 29.65 -9.55 -14.22
N LEU A 471 29.10 -9.77 -13.03
CA LEU A 471 28.44 -11.03 -12.67
C LEU A 471 27.20 -11.30 -13.52
N TYR A 472 26.37 -10.27 -13.77
CA TYR A 472 25.22 -10.38 -14.68
C TYR A 472 25.65 -10.71 -16.12
N GLN A 473 26.72 -10.07 -16.61
CA GLN A 473 27.24 -10.30 -17.96
C GLN A 473 27.78 -11.73 -18.14
N ILE A 474 28.59 -12.22 -17.20
CA ILE A 474 29.10 -13.59 -17.25
C ILE A 474 27.96 -14.60 -17.12
N ALA A 475 27.04 -14.37 -16.19
CA ALA A 475 25.92 -15.30 -16.01
C ALA A 475 25.02 -15.40 -17.26
N ALA A 476 24.86 -14.30 -18.00
CA ALA A 476 24.15 -14.30 -19.27
C ALA A 476 24.88 -15.16 -20.32
N GLN A 477 26.21 -15.06 -20.41
CA GLN A 477 27.01 -15.86 -21.34
C GLN A 477 26.98 -17.37 -21.02
N CYS A 478 26.96 -17.73 -19.73
CA CYS A 478 26.87 -19.13 -19.30
C CYS A 478 25.51 -19.79 -19.56
N ARG A 479 24.45 -19.01 -19.86
CA ARG A 479 23.09 -19.51 -20.09
C ARG A 479 22.80 -19.83 -21.57
N GLU A 480 23.68 -19.49 -22.51
CA GLU A 480 23.47 -19.80 -23.92
C GLU A 480 23.61 -21.31 -24.19
N PRO A 481 22.61 -21.96 -24.83
CA PRO A 481 22.68 -23.39 -25.11
C PRO A 481 23.81 -23.70 -26.10
N GLY A 482 24.80 -24.48 -25.64
CA GLY A 482 25.89 -25.00 -26.48
C GLY A 482 27.31 -24.53 -26.11
N ARG A 483 27.48 -23.63 -25.13
CA ARG A 483 28.81 -23.34 -24.55
C ARG A 483 28.97 -24.04 -23.20
N VAL A 484 29.81 -25.06 -23.18
CA VAL A 484 30.38 -25.61 -21.94
C VAL A 484 31.38 -24.57 -21.41
N LEU A 485 31.46 -24.45 -20.09
CA LEU A 485 32.49 -23.70 -19.39
C LEU A 485 33.87 -24.23 -19.83
N CYS A 486 34.54 -23.48 -20.71
CA CYS A 486 35.91 -23.73 -21.12
C CYS A 486 36.85 -22.75 -20.41
#